data_AF-A0A0G1Q688-F1
#
_entry.id   AF-A0A0G1Q688-F1
#
_cell.length_a   1.000
_cell.length_b   1.000
_cell.length_c   1.000
_cell.angle_alpha   90.00
_cell.angle_beta   90.00
_cell.angle_gamma   90.00
#
_symmetry.space_group_name_H-M   'P 1'
#
loop_
_entity.id
_entity.type
_entity.pdbx_description
1 polymer ?
#
loop_
_entity_poly.entity_id
_entity_poly.type
_entity_poly.pdbx_seq_one_letter_code
_entity_poly.pdbx_strand_id
1 'polypeptide(L)' 'MENVSLGDFVAVFYEEFLALYGDEEMAAVAAAGAINELMAVGAEEEIPSEEPVV' A
#
# COMPACT_ATOMS: atom_id res chain seq x y z
N MET A 1 -4.49 -6.03 -23.24
CA MET A 1 -4.44 -5.89 -21.77
C MET A 1 -3.84 -4.53 -21.50
N GLU A 2 -4.59 -3.65 -20.86
CA GLU A 2 -4.05 -2.37 -20.38
C GLU A 2 -3.08 -2.69 -19.24
N ASN A 3 -1.85 -2.15 -19.29
CA ASN A 3 -0.90 -2.31 -18.21
C ASN A 3 -1.28 -1.34 -17.11
N VAL A 4 -1.66 -1.86 -15.95
CA VAL A 4 -1.85 -1.05 -14.74
C VAL A 4 -0.49 -0.81 -14.12
N SER A 5 -0.12 0.46 -13.95
CA SER A 5 1.10 0.87 -13.26
C SER A 5 0.86 1.03 -11.76
N LEU A 6 1.95 1.00 -10.98
CA LEU A 6 1.89 1.36 -9.57
C LEU A 6 1.37 2.79 -9.37
N GLY A 7 1.65 3.69 -10.31
CA GLY A 7 1.16 5.07 -10.28
C GLY A 7 -0.37 5.15 -10.36
N ASP A 8 -0.99 4.31 -11.20
CA ASP A 8 -2.45 4.25 -11.32
C ASP A 8 -3.09 3.76 -10.02
N PHE A 9 -2.45 2.81 -9.35
CA PHE A 9 -2.92 2.32 -8.05
C PHE A 9 -2.81 3.39 -6.96
N VAL A 10 -1.69 4.11 -6.89
CA VAL A 10 -1.50 5.22 -5.95
C VAL A 10 -2.54 6.32 -6.20
N ALA A 11 -2.82 6.64 -7.47
CA ALA A 11 -3.81 7.64 -7.84
C ALA A 11 -5.20 7.29 -7.31
N VAL A 12 -5.62 6.02 -7.38
CA VAL A 12 -6.92 5.58 -6.84
C VAL A 12 -7.04 5.88 -5.34
N PHE A 13 -6.05 5.52 -4.52
CA PHE A 13 -6.13 5.82 -3.08
C PHE A 13 -6.16 7.33 -2.81
N TYR A 14 -5.32 8.09 -3.52
CA TYR A 14 -5.30 9.53 -3.36
C TYR A 14 -6.64 10.18 -3.70
N GLU A 15 -7.25 9.81 -4.83
CA GLU A 15 -8.54 10.36 -5.27
C GLU A 15 -9.68 10.01 -4.31
N GLU A 16 -9.72 8.78 -3.81
CA GLU A 16 -10.72 8.37 -2.81
C GLU A 16 -10.57 9.14 -1.48
N PHE A 17 -9.33 9.31 -1.00
CA PHE A 17 -9.10 10.09 0.22
C PHE A 17 -9.30 11.60 0.01
N LEU A 18 -9.01 12.13 -1.17
CA LEU A 18 -9.29 13.52 -1.51
C LEU A 18 -10.80 13.77 -1.57
N ALA A 19 -11.58 12.84 -2.12
CA ALA A 19 -13.04 12.92 -2.11
C ALA A 19 -13.61 12.87 -0.69
N LEU A 20 -12.99 12.12 0.22
CA LEU A 20 -13.41 11.99 1.61
C LEU A 20 -13.06 13.21 2.47
N TYR A 21 -11.82 13.71 2.37
CA TYR A 21 -11.29 14.75 3.24
C TYR A 21 -11.37 16.16 2.65
N GLY A 22 -11.38 16.29 1.33
CA GLY A 22 -11.38 17.57 0.62
C GLY A 22 -10.08 18.38 0.78
N ASP A 23 -9.03 17.76 1.31
CA ASP A 23 -7.74 18.38 1.59
C ASP A 23 -6.61 17.53 1.00
N GLU A 24 -5.78 18.14 0.17
CA GLU A 24 -4.74 17.45 -0.60
C GLU A 24 -3.64 16.87 0.30
N GLU A 25 -3.27 17.58 1.37
CA GLU A 25 -2.23 17.14 2.29
C GLU A 25 -2.69 15.93 3.11
N MET A 26 -3.90 15.99 3.68
CA MET A 26 -4.51 14.87 4.38
C MET A 26 -4.72 13.66 3.49
N ALA A 27 -5.17 13.86 2.24
CA ALA A 27 -5.35 12.79 1.28
C ALA A 27 -4.03 12.09 0.94
N ALA A 28 -2.95 12.85 0.73
CA ALA A 28 -1.63 12.31 0.45
C ALA A 28 -1.08 11.48 1.64
N VAL A 29 -1.24 11.98 2.87
CA VAL A 29 -0.81 11.27 4.08
C VAL A 29 -1.60 9.98 4.28
N ALA A 30 -2.93 10.02 4.12
CA ALA A 30 -3.79 8.85 4.26
C ALA A 30 -3.49 7.79 3.18
N ALA A 31 -3.33 8.21 1.92
CA ALA A 31 -2.96 7.32 0.83
C ALA A 31 -1.61 6.65 1.07
N ALA A 32 -0.59 7.41 1.48
CA ALA A 32 0.72 6.86 1.82
C ALA A 32 0.64 5.87 2.99
N GLY A 33 -0.14 6.17 4.03
CA GLY A 33 -0.38 5.27 5.16
C GLY A 33 -0.98 3.94 4.72
N ALA A 34 -2.08 3.98 3.96
CA ALA A 34 -2.76 2.80 3.45
C ALA A 34 -1.86 1.94 2.55
N ILE A 35 -1.08 2.57 1.66
CA ILE A 35 -0.13 1.86 0.79
C ILE A 35 0.97 1.19 1.61
N ASN A 36 1.52 1.88 2.61
CA ASN A 36 2.56 1.31 3.47
C ASN A 36 2.04 0.11 4.26
N GLU A 37 0.83 0.19 4.82
CA GLU A 37 0.20 -0.94 5.51
C GLU A 37 0.00 -2.13 4.57
N LEU A 38 -0.50 -1.89 3.36
CA LEU A 38 -0.69 -2.94 2.35
C LEU A 38 0.63 -3.64 1.99
N MET A 39 1.70 -2.87 1.84
CA MET A 39 3.03 -3.41 1.50
C MET A 39 3.68 -4.12 2.69
N ALA A 40 3.41 -3.68 3.92
CA ALA A 40 3.92 -4.31 5.14
C ALA A 40 3.30 -5.70 5.38
N VAL A 41 2.01 -5.89 5.04
CA VAL A 41 1.35 -7.21 5.12
C VAL A 41 2.06 -8.27 4.27
N GLY A 42 2.70 -7.90 3.16
CA GLY A 42 3.50 -8.81 2.35
C GLY A 42 4.92 -9.08 2.87
N ALA A 43 5.40 -8.28 3.84
CA ALA A 43 6.75 -8.38 4.39
C ALA A 43 6.82 -9.20 5.69
N GLU A 44 5.71 -9.34 6.41
CA GLU A 44 5.63 -10.11 7.67
C GLU A 44 5.41 -11.63 7.46
N GLU A 45 5.20 -12.09 6.22
CA GLU A 45 5.38 -13.51 5.88
C GLU A 45 6.88 -13.87 5.81
N GLU A 46 7.59 -13.75 6.92
CA GLU A 46 8.88 -14.41 7.10
C GLU A 46 8.65 -15.93 7.01
N ILE A 47 9.22 -16.54 5.97
CA ILE A 47 9.29 -17.98 5.79
C ILE A 47 9.85 -18.57 7.09
N PRO A 48 9.18 -19.55 7.75
CA PRO A 48 9.73 -20.17 8.95
C PRO A 48 11.12 -20.68 8.62
N SER A 49 12.12 -20.18 9.34
CA SER A 49 13.50 -20.65 9.20
C SER A 49 13.47 -22.16 9.44
N GLU A 50 13.75 -22.95 8.42
CA GLU A 50 13.99 -24.37 8.59
C GLU A 50 15.22 -24.51 9.51
N GLU A 51 15.00 -24.75 10.80
CA GLU A 51 16.06 -25.25 11.66
C GLU A 51 16.52 -26.58 11.04
N PRO A 52 17.82 -26.77 10.73
CA PRO A 52 18.29 -28.06 10.33
C PRO A 52 18.17 -28.98 11.54
N VAL A 53 17.26 -29.95 11.47
CA VAL A 53 17.21 -31.08 12.40
C VAL A 53 18.55 -31.81 12.28
N VAL A 54 19.41 -31.66 13.30
CA VAL A 54 20.62 -32.47 13.49
C VAL A 54 20.53 -33.19 14.82
#